data_AF-Q2NU61-F1
#
_entry.id   AF-Q2NU61-F1
#
_cell.length_a   1.000
_cell.length_b   1.000
_cell.length_c   1.000
_cell.angle_alpha   90.00
_cell.angle_beta   90.00
_cell.angle_gamma   90.00
#
_symmetry.space_group_name_H-M   'P 1'
#
loop_
_entity.id
_entity.type
_entity.pdbx_description
1 polymer ?
#
loop_
_entity_poly.entity_id
_entity_poly.type
_entity_poly.pdbx_seq_one_letter_code
_entity_poly.pdbx_strand_id
1 'polypeptide(L)'
;MSIKHAAAPMCAVTAIIALVVSHGQVRTNIEGLKLIGNAEGCLREPYRCPADRLTDGIGNTHGVKPGTYKTDQQIAADWQRNILDAEHCINTYFLGHEMSDDTFSAMT
;
A
#
# COMPACT_ATOMS: atom_id res chain seq x y z
N MET A 1 -6.99 -27.42 25.54
CA MET A 1 -6.09 -26.34 25.10
C MET A 1 -6.60 -25.85 23.76
N SER A 2 -7.29 -24.71 23.72
CA SER A 2 -7.93 -24.20 22.50
C SER A 2 -6.85 -23.56 21.63
N ILE A 3 -6.58 -24.15 20.46
CA ILE A 3 -5.67 -23.57 19.46
C ILE A 3 -6.39 -22.36 18.87
N LYS A 4 -6.25 -21.20 19.52
CA LYS A 4 -6.58 -19.92 18.89
C LYS A 4 -5.61 -19.77 17.73
N HIS A 5 -6.09 -20.01 16.52
CA HIS A 5 -5.33 -19.70 15.31
C HIS A 5 -5.20 -18.18 15.30
N ALA A 6 -4.09 -17.65 15.82
CA ALA A 6 -3.77 -16.24 15.66
C ALA A 6 -3.71 -16.00 14.14
N ALA A 7 -4.63 -15.18 13.63
CA ALA A 7 -4.60 -14.79 12.23
C ALA A 7 -3.21 -14.23 11.93
N ALA A 8 -2.58 -14.71 10.85
CA ALA A 8 -1.24 -14.27 10.52
C ALA A 8 -1.19 -12.73 10.46
N PRO A 9 -0.21 -12.08 11.11
CA PRO A 9 -0.09 -10.62 11.06
C PRO A 9 0.18 -10.13 9.64
N MET A 10 0.58 -11.02 8.73
CA MET A 10 0.87 -10.71 7.33
C MET A 10 -0.36 -10.82 6.42
N CYS A 11 -0.54 -9.83 5.56
CA CYS A 11 -1.48 -9.87 4.44
C CYS A 11 -0.75 -10.22 3.12
N ALA A 12 -1.52 -10.57 2.08
CA ALA A 12 -0.96 -10.88 0.78
C ALA A 12 -0.96 -9.62 -0.10
N VAL A 13 0.23 -9.14 -0.49
CA VAL A 13 0.39 -7.96 -1.38
C VAL A 13 -0.47 -8.11 -2.63
N THR A 14 -0.45 -9.28 -3.27
CA THR A 14 -1.24 -9.55 -4.48
C THR A 14 -2.75 -9.44 -4.27
N ALA A 15 -3.25 -9.81 -3.09
CA ALA A 15 -4.67 -9.63 -2.75
C ALA A 15 -5.03 -8.16 -2.57
N ILE A 16 -4.16 -7.37 -1.92
CA ILE A 16 -4.34 -5.93 -1.77
C ILE A 16 -4.29 -5.21 -3.12
N ILE A 17 -3.38 -5.60 -4.01
CA ILE A 17 -3.31 -5.08 -5.40
C ILE A 17 -4.63 -5.32 -6.12
N ALA A 18 -5.20 -6.54 -6.03
CA ALA A 18 -6.48 -6.83 -6.67
C ALA A 18 -7.60 -5.92 -6.17
N LEU A 19 -7.64 -5.62 -4.87
CA LEU A 19 -8.60 -4.67 -4.29
C LEU A 19 -8.39 -3.25 -4.82
N VAL A 20 -7.16 -2.74 -4.79
CA VAL A 20 -6.84 -1.39 -5.29
C VAL A 20 -7.18 -1.23 -6.77
N VAL A 21 -6.77 -2.19 -7.61
CA VAL A 21 -7.06 -2.16 -9.05
C VAL A 21 -8.56 -2.26 -9.32
N SER A 22 -9.32 -3.03 -8.53
CA SER A 22 -10.77 -3.15 -8.70
C SER A 22 -11.55 -1.85 -8.45
N HIS A 23 -10.97 -0.89 -7.71
CA HIS A 23 -11.57 0.43 -7.56
C HIS A 23 -11.36 1.34 -8.78
N GLY A 24 -10.38 1.04 -9.64
CA GLY A 24 -10.17 1.73 -10.93
C GLY A 24 -9.73 3.19 -10.82
N GLN A 25 -9.09 3.59 -9.72
CA GLN A 25 -8.68 4.99 -9.49
C GLN A 25 -7.20 5.25 -9.77
N VAL A 26 -6.33 4.27 -9.55
CA VAL A 26 -4.88 4.42 -9.72
C VAL A 26 -4.47 4.17 -11.17
N ARG A 27 -3.48 4.91 -11.65
CA ARG A 27 -2.86 4.69 -12.97
C ARG A 27 -1.67 3.73 -12.91
N THR A 28 -0.97 3.71 -11.79
CA THR A 28 0.20 2.84 -11.54
C THR A 28 -0.15 1.40 -11.86
N ASN A 29 0.60 0.81 -12.77
CA ASN A 29 0.30 -0.51 -13.30
C ASN A 29 0.59 -1.62 -12.27
N ILE A 30 0.12 -2.83 -12.56
CA ILE A 30 0.25 -3.99 -11.65
C ILE A 30 1.71 -4.28 -11.28
N GLU A 31 2.65 -4.10 -12.19
CA GLU A 31 4.06 -4.38 -11.92
C GLU A 31 4.68 -3.31 -11.02
N GLY A 32 4.34 -2.03 -11.19
CA GLY A 32 4.71 -0.96 -10.26
C GLY A 32 4.13 -1.16 -8.87
N LEU A 33 2.84 -1.53 -8.79
CA LEU A 33 2.19 -1.86 -7.51
C LEU A 33 2.85 -3.06 -6.82
N LYS A 34 3.26 -4.10 -7.56
CA LYS A 34 4.03 -5.23 -7.01
C LYS A 34 5.39 -4.79 -6.51
N LEU A 35 6.08 -3.92 -7.24
CA LEU A 35 7.39 -3.40 -6.84
C LEU A 35 7.28 -2.69 -5.49
N ILE A 36 6.36 -1.74 -5.37
CA ILE A 36 6.11 -0.99 -4.13
C ILE A 36 5.68 -1.94 -3.00
N GLY A 37 4.66 -2.77 -3.24
CA GLY A 37 4.10 -3.64 -2.21
C GLY A 37 5.08 -4.70 -1.70
N ASN A 38 5.95 -5.23 -2.55
CA ASN A 38 6.97 -6.20 -2.13
C ASN A 38 8.13 -5.53 -1.38
N ALA A 39 8.46 -4.28 -1.70
CA ALA A 39 9.48 -3.52 -0.98
C ALA A 39 9.03 -3.19 0.46
N GLU A 40 7.76 -2.79 0.62
CA GLU A 40 7.20 -2.42 1.92
C GLU A 40 6.79 -3.64 2.77
N GLY A 41 6.35 -4.72 2.11
CA GLY A 41 5.65 -5.82 2.76
C GLY A 41 4.20 -5.45 3.12
N CYS A 42 3.49 -6.37 3.79
CA CYS A 42 2.08 -6.18 4.14
C CYS A 42 1.80 -6.71 5.55
N LEU A 43 1.53 -5.83 6.50
CA LEU A 43 1.26 -6.15 7.91
C LEU A 43 -0.06 -5.54 8.40
N ARG A 44 -0.93 -6.38 8.97
CA ARG A 44 -2.25 -5.98 9.50
C ARG A 44 -2.16 -5.28 10.86
N GLU A 45 -1.15 -5.64 11.64
CA GLU A 45 -0.85 -4.99 12.92
C GLU A 45 0.18 -3.88 12.73
N PRO A 46 -0.01 -2.71 13.34
CA PRO A 46 0.97 -1.65 13.33
C PRO A 46 2.32 -2.08 13.91
N TYR A 47 3.40 -1.69 13.23
CA TYR A 47 4.78 -1.94 13.61
C TYR A 47 5.58 -0.63 13.62
N ARG A 48 6.80 -0.66 14.18
CA ARG A 48 7.75 0.45 14.07
C ARG A 48 8.74 0.14 12.95
N CYS A 49 8.79 1.00 11.95
CA CYS A 49 9.80 0.91 10.91
C CYS A 49 11.18 1.35 11.45
N PRO A 50 12.30 1.12 10.74
CA PRO A 50 13.64 1.53 11.18
C PRO A 50 13.81 3.03 11.43
N ALA A 51 12.92 3.88 10.89
CA ALA A 51 12.87 5.31 11.13
C ALA A 51 12.03 5.71 12.37
N ASP A 52 11.66 4.74 13.22
CA ASP A 52 10.85 4.89 14.43
C ASP A 52 9.44 5.50 14.19
N ARG A 53 8.88 5.27 13.01
CA ARG A 53 7.50 5.66 12.67
C ARG A 53 6.57 4.48 12.86
N LEU A 54 5.39 4.76 13.41
CA LEU A 54 4.33 3.77 13.50
C LEU A 54 3.71 3.58 12.10
N THR A 55 3.75 2.36 11.61
CA THR A 55 3.41 1.99 10.23
C THR A 55 2.43 0.83 10.23
N ASP A 56 1.47 0.80 9.31
CA ASP A 56 0.58 -0.34 9.09
C ASP A 56 0.31 -0.62 7.60
N GLY A 57 -0.34 -1.75 7.33
CA GLY A 57 -0.69 -2.17 5.98
C GLY A 57 0.55 -2.34 5.10
N ILE A 58 0.55 -1.61 3.98
CA ILE A 58 1.67 -1.49 3.05
C ILE A 58 2.23 -0.07 3.20
N GLY A 59 3.24 0.10 4.05
CA GLY A 59 3.98 1.37 4.22
C GLY A 59 3.18 2.57 4.73
N ASN A 60 1.94 2.40 5.22
CA ASN A 60 1.10 3.54 5.61
C ASN A 60 1.49 4.09 6.99
N THR A 61 1.64 5.41 7.10
CA THR A 61 1.90 6.11 8.39
C THR A 61 0.80 7.10 8.78
N HIS A 62 -0.24 7.23 7.97
CA HIS A 62 -1.35 8.15 8.23
C HIS A 62 -2.42 7.49 9.10
N GLY A 63 -2.79 8.12 10.21
CA GLY A 63 -3.87 7.67 11.07
C GLY A 63 -3.62 6.34 11.80
N VAL A 64 -2.37 5.88 11.87
CA VAL A 64 -1.98 4.62 12.50
C VAL A 64 -2.11 4.72 14.02
N LYS A 65 -2.72 3.71 14.66
CA LYS A 65 -2.94 3.65 16.11
C LYS A 65 -2.44 2.32 16.68
N PRO A 66 -1.71 2.29 17.80
CA PRO A 66 -1.26 1.04 18.40
C PRO A 66 -2.43 0.10 18.76
N GLY A 67 -2.21 -1.22 18.64
CA GLY A 67 -3.19 -2.24 19.02
C GLY A 67 -4.38 -2.40 18.07
N THR A 68 -4.37 -1.75 16.90
CA THR A 68 -5.37 -2.00 15.85
C THR A 68 -4.99 -3.18 14.97
N TYR A 69 -5.97 -3.84 14.36
CA TYR A 69 -5.78 -4.88 13.35
C TYR A 69 -6.62 -4.52 12.13
N LYS A 70 -5.97 -4.25 10.99
CA LYS A 70 -6.68 -3.82 9.77
C LYS A 70 -7.10 -4.99 8.89
N THR A 71 -8.29 -4.85 8.30
CA THR A 71 -8.79 -5.74 7.23
C THR A 71 -8.12 -5.44 5.90
N ASP A 72 -8.19 -6.37 4.95
CA ASP A 72 -7.61 -6.18 3.61
C ASP A 72 -8.24 -4.99 2.89
N GLN A 73 -9.54 -4.73 3.09
CA GLN A 73 -10.22 -3.56 2.54
C GLN A 73 -9.71 -2.24 3.13
N GLN A 74 -9.45 -2.20 4.44
CA GLN A 74 -8.88 -1.01 5.08
C GLN A 74 -7.46 -0.75 4.60
N ILE A 75 -6.64 -1.81 4.49
CA ILE A 75 -5.27 -1.72 3.98
C ILE A 75 -5.26 -1.24 2.52
N ALA A 76 -6.14 -1.80 1.69
CA ALA A 76 -6.27 -1.37 0.29
C ALA A 76 -6.71 0.09 0.17
N ALA A 77 -7.64 0.55 1.01
CA ALA A 77 -8.08 1.94 1.02
C ALA A 77 -6.96 2.92 1.43
N ASP A 78 -6.20 2.58 2.47
CA ASP A 78 -5.06 3.40 2.90
C ASP A 78 -3.94 3.42 1.85
N TRP A 79 -3.64 2.25 1.26
CA TRP A 79 -2.60 2.16 0.24
C TRP A 79 -3.00 2.87 -1.05
N GLN A 80 -4.26 2.75 -1.49
CA GLN A 80 -4.78 3.51 -2.63
C GLN A 80 -4.65 5.02 -2.42
N ARG A 81 -5.00 5.54 -1.23
CA ARG A 81 -4.79 6.98 -0.93
C ARG A 81 -3.32 7.35 -1.11
N ASN A 82 -2.41 6.57 -0.51
CA ASN A 82 -0.98 6.87 -0.57
C ASN A 82 -0.44 6.80 -2.02
N ILE A 83 -0.90 5.85 -2.83
CA ILE A 83 -0.55 5.76 -4.27
C ILE A 83 -1.09 6.97 -5.02
N LEU A 84 -2.36 7.37 -4.82
CA LEU A 84 -2.93 8.55 -5.47
C LEU A 84 -2.19 9.84 -5.10
N ASP A 85 -1.74 9.97 -3.86
CA ASP A 85 -0.92 11.10 -3.42
C ASP A 85 0.46 11.11 -4.13
N ALA A 86 1.07 9.94 -4.32
CA ALA A 86 2.32 9.80 -5.08
C ALA A 86 2.11 10.09 -6.59
N GLU A 87 1.04 9.57 -7.20
CA GLU A 87 0.68 9.85 -8.59
C GLU A 87 0.42 11.35 -8.81
N HIS A 88 -0.20 12.02 -7.84
CA HIS A 88 -0.41 13.47 -7.88
C HIS A 88 0.93 14.23 -7.90
N CYS A 89 1.94 13.79 -7.15
CA CYS A 89 3.29 14.36 -7.19
C CYS A 89 3.89 14.25 -8.60
N ILE A 90 3.84 13.06 -9.22
CA ILE A 90 4.42 12.82 -10.55
C ILE A 90 3.71 13.63 -11.63
N ASN A 91 2.38 13.67 -11.58
CA ASN A 91 1.59 14.49 -12.50
C ASN A 91 1.88 15.98 -12.35
N THR A 92 2.05 16.48 -11.12
CA THR A 92 2.23 17.91 -10.85
C THR A 92 3.63 18.41 -11.19
N TYR A 93 4.66 17.63 -10.87
CA TYR A 93 6.04 18.11 -10.89
C TYR A 93 6.92 17.47 -11.96
N PHE A 94 6.45 16.39 -12.62
CA PHE A 94 7.28 15.59 -13.52
C PHE A 94 6.63 15.29 -14.87
N LEU A 95 5.58 16.03 -15.27
CA LEU A 95 4.84 15.79 -16.52
C LEU A 95 4.31 14.35 -16.63
N GLY A 96 3.83 13.80 -15.52
CA GLY A 96 3.36 12.41 -15.45
C GLY A 96 2.37 12.02 -16.56
N HIS A 97 1.52 12.95 -17.00
CA HIS A 97 0.55 12.74 -18.08
C HIS A 97 1.19 12.44 -19.45
N GLU A 98 2.44 12.83 -19.69
CA GLU A 98 3.17 12.59 -20.94
C GLU A 98 4.01 11.31 -20.91
N MET A 99 4.15 10.68 -19.74
CA MET A 99 4.94 9.46 -19.56
C MET A 99 4.20 8.22 -20.08
N SER A 100 4.97 7.22 -20.52
CA SER A 100 4.45 5.85 -20.64
C SER A 100 4.06 5.32 -19.26
N ASP A 101 3.15 4.34 -19.22
CA ASP A 101 2.69 3.79 -17.94
C ASP A 101 3.81 3.12 -17.14
N ASP A 102 4.79 2.49 -17.79
CA ASP A 102 5.94 1.90 -17.09
C ASP A 102 6.82 2.97 -16.44
N THR A 103 7.10 4.07 -17.13
CA THR A 103 7.87 5.17 -16.56
C THR A 103 7.09 5.86 -15.44
N PHE A 104 5.80 6.11 -15.65
CA PHE A 104 4.93 6.70 -14.63
C PHE A 104 4.87 5.83 -13.37
N SER A 105 4.70 4.52 -13.54
CA SER A 105 4.59 3.56 -12.43
C SER A 105 5.91 3.36 -11.69
N ALA A 106 7.06 3.51 -12.36
CA ALA A 106 8.37 3.45 -11.72
C ALA A 106 8.73 4.74 -10.97
N MET A 107 8.16 5.88 -11.39
CA MET A 107 8.36 7.17 -10.74
C MET A 107 7.43 7.38 -9.54
N THR A 108 6.26 6.74 -9.54
CA THR A 108 5.28 6.74 -8.45
C THR A 108 5.79 5.92 -7.27
#